data_AF-A0A434WUT3-F1
#
_entry.id   AF-A0A434WUT3-F1
#
_cell.length_a   1.000
_cell.length_b   1.000
_cell.length_c   1.000
_cell.angle_alpha   90.00
_cell.angle_beta   90.00
_cell.angle_gamma   90.00
#
_symmetry.space_group_name_H-M   'P 1'
#
loop_
_entity.id
_entity.type
_entity.pdbx_description
1 polymer ?
#
loop_
_entity_poly.entity_id
_entity_poly.type
_entity_poly.pdbx_seq_one_letter_code
_entity_poly.pdbx_strand_id
1 'polypeptide(L)'
;MTAALAVERRLPASVLTILTIRCSESVVAAEPASAPLEIKDTLMLPESSGRAKRYSEIEKTAALKAYETKIAFGLTSTDAARKVSVPRKTLERWLDERKRHQEQTEASNGTRLIETSIATLAAPGRFNPEAVRSALFAFVAWLRWPGEVRNLAAYVLLLHCGYLVQKYGVSRLQELPESEKKAIQNDIDISLIFDLFLGKVVFPFHMDYEHEYYTRRDKNAEICSFFTNARHNSIDSSIGKAFHIVENNGFSKDFEMGEKAFRAFWRSNAAVMPFDYVELYHFPTLDLGLDPEEPDFYEKIDDLLQRLPEIAEYLAGCKWAVREFRSSLDPRALTSIWSPGFPLHLLPRELPRVKLPGKLFEALSRPRVIA
;
A
#
# COMPACT_ATOMS: atom_id res chain seq x y z
N MET A 1 -24.42 31.93 -5.73
CA MET A 1 -24.10 32.30 -4.34
C MET A 1 -23.85 31.02 -3.58
N THR A 2 -22.59 30.63 -3.46
CA THR A 2 -22.15 29.37 -2.84
C THR A 2 -21.37 29.72 -1.58
N ALA A 3 -21.95 29.46 -0.41
CA ALA A 3 -21.27 29.55 0.86
C ALA A 3 -20.53 28.24 1.13
N ALA A 4 -19.20 28.29 1.09
CA ALA A 4 -18.34 27.19 1.52
C ALA A 4 -18.33 27.15 3.06
N LEU A 5 -18.89 26.09 3.64
CA LEU A 5 -18.73 25.78 5.05
C LEU A 5 -17.41 25.02 5.24
N ALA A 6 -16.40 25.75 5.73
CA ALA A 6 -15.18 25.17 6.26
C ALA A 6 -15.49 24.41 7.55
N VAL A 7 -15.34 23.09 7.53
CA VAL A 7 -15.39 22.25 8.74
C VAL A 7 -13.99 22.27 9.36
N GLU A 8 -13.78 23.15 10.35
CA GLU A 8 -12.63 23.07 11.27
C GLU A 8 -12.69 21.73 12.02
N ARG A 9 -11.81 20.78 11.66
CA ARG A 9 -11.54 19.60 12.49
C ARG A 9 -10.72 20.02 13.71
N ARG A 10 -11.39 20.39 14.80
CA ARG A 10 -10.75 20.47 16.13
C ARG A 10 -10.69 19.06 16.72
N LEU A 11 -9.48 18.59 16.99
CA LEU A 11 -9.25 17.40 17.81
C LEU A 11 -9.89 17.63 19.21
N PRO A 12 -10.55 16.62 19.80
CA PRO A 12 -11.13 16.75 21.12
C PRO A 12 -10.05 17.00 22.18
N ALA A 13 -10.34 17.93 23.09
CA ALA A 13 -9.43 18.40 24.15
C ALA A 13 -8.86 17.30 25.07
N SER A 14 -9.43 16.09 25.02
CA SER A 14 -8.94 14.90 25.74
C SER A 14 -7.59 14.38 25.24
N VAL A 15 -7.16 14.74 24.03
CA VAL A 15 -5.85 14.33 23.47
C VAL A 15 -4.70 15.20 24.02
N LEU A 16 -4.97 16.43 24.45
CA LEU A 16 -3.96 17.35 25.00
C LEU A 16 -3.54 17.01 26.44
N THR A 17 -4.39 16.30 27.21
CA THR A 17 -4.13 16.00 28.62
C THR A 17 -3.11 14.87 28.82
N ILE A 18 -2.88 14.02 27.82
CA ILE A 18 -1.91 12.92 27.90
C ILE A 18 -0.46 13.44 27.88
N LEU A 19 -0.23 14.67 27.39
CA LEU A 19 1.10 15.26 27.25
C LEU A 19 1.61 16.06 28.48
N THR A 20 0.81 16.25 29.53
CA THR A 20 1.24 17.06 30.70
C THR A 20 1.78 16.21 31.87
N ILE A 21 1.61 14.89 31.86
CA ILE A 21 1.88 14.04 33.06
C ILE A 21 3.24 13.31 32.99
N ARG A 22 4.04 13.43 31.91
CA ARG A 22 5.32 12.68 31.79
C ARG A 22 6.59 13.50 31.53
N CYS A 23 6.58 14.81 31.79
CA CYS A 23 7.81 15.62 31.72
C CYS A 23 8.36 16.09 33.08
N SER A 24 7.79 15.66 34.21
CA SER A 24 8.20 16.13 35.55
C SER A 24 9.09 15.18 36.36
N GLU A 25 9.48 14.01 35.83
CA GLU A 25 10.26 13.02 36.59
C GLU A 25 11.46 12.47 35.82
N SER A 26 12.36 13.34 35.35
CA SER A 26 13.78 12.98 35.18
C SER A 26 14.66 14.23 34.99
N VAL A 27 14.80 15.05 36.02
CA VAL A 27 15.91 16.01 36.10
C VAL A 27 16.57 15.85 37.45
N VAL A 28 17.47 14.88 37.55
CA VAL A 28 18.46 14.80 38.61
C VAL A 28 19.77 15.35 38.06
N ALA A 29 20.14 16.51 38.59
CA ALA A 29 21.47 17.06 38.83
C ALA A 29 22.59 16.83 37.80
N ALA A 30 22.98 17.92 37.13
CA ALA A 30 24.38 18.27 36.91
C ALA A 30 24.52 19.80 36.84
N GLU A 31 25.28 20.37 37.77
CA GLU A 31 25.60 21.80 37.91
C GLU A 31 26.57 22.32 36.82
N PRO A 32 26.69 23.66 36.66
CA PRO A 32 27.22 24.30 35.47
C PRO A 32 28.73 24.55 35.54
N ALA A 33 29.44 24.36 34.42
CA ALA A 33 30.78 24.89 34.23
C ALA A 33 30.78 25.96 33.14
N SER A 34 31.19 27.15 33.56
CA SER A 34 31.38 28.41 32.86
C SER A 34 32.40 28.38 31.71
N ALA A 35 32.13 29.09 30.61
CA ALA A 35 32.90 30.24 30.11
C ALA A 35 32.46 30.64 28.68
N PRO A 36 32.43 31.94 28.33
CA PRO A 36 32.12 32.41 26.99
C PRO A 36 33.40 32.48 26.14
N LEU A 37 33.38 31.93 24.93
CA LEU A 37 34.40 32.18 23.92
C LEU A 37 33.79 33.06 22.83
N GLU A 38 34.04 34.36 22.94
CA GLU A 38 34.04 35.27 21.80
C GLU A 38 35.11 34.81 20.82
N ILE A 39 34.71 34.46 19.59
CA ILE A 39 35.61 34.46 18.45
C ILE A 39 34.99 35.40 17.41
N LYS A 40 35.51 36.63 17.41
CA LYS A 40 35.49 37.51 16.24
C LYS A 40 36.47 36.93 15.24
N ASP A 41 35.98 36.36 14.16
CA ASP A 41 36.77 36.24 12.93
C ASP A 41 35.91 36.58 11.72
N THR A 42 36.20 37.77 11.20
CA THR A 42 35.77 38.30 9.92
C THR A 42 36.38 37.44 8.82
N LEU A 43 35.64 36.44 8.32
CA LEU A 43 36.04 35.70 7.12
C LEU A 43 35.49 36.39 5.87
N MET A 44 36.41 37.09 5.20
CA MET A 44 36.32 37.55 3.83
C MET A 44 35.80 36.42 2.91
N LEU A 45 34.82 36.76 2.07
CA LEU A 45 34.32 35.90 1.01
C LEU A 45 35.41 35.69 -0.05
N PRO A 46 35.85 34.44 -0.36
CA PRO A 46 36.58 34.20 -1.58
C PRO A 46 35.60 34.10 -2.74
N GLU A 47 35.89 34.85 -3.80
CA GLU A 47 35.20 34.84 -5.08
C GLU A 47 35.04 33.39 -5.59
N SER A 48 33.78 32.95 -5.72
CA SER A 48 33.48 31.61 -6.22
C SER A 48 33.64 31.58 -7.74
N SER A 49 34.76 31.04 -8.19
CA SER A 49 34.89 30.41 -9.50
C SER A 49 33.71 29.44 -9.74
N GLY A 50 33.12 29.50 -10.95
CA GLY A 50 31.86 28.84 -11.32
C GLY A 50 31.86 27.31 -11.39
N ARG A 51 32.45 26.60 -10.42
CA ARG A 51 32.23 25.17 -10.22
C ARG A 51 31.18 24.96 -9.14
N ALA A 52 30.09 24.28 -9.50
CA ALA A 52 29.08 23.85 -8.54
C ALA A 52 29.75 23.05 -7.41
N LYS A 53 29.64 23.55 -6.17
CA LYS A 53 30.13 22.85 -4.97
C LYS A 53 29.54 21.43 -4.95
N ARG A 54 30.40 20.41 -4.98
CA ARG A 54 29.99 19.02 -4.76
C ARG A 54 29.86 18.81 -3.26
N TYR A 55 28.66 18.48 -2.81
CA TYR A 55 28.39 18.12 -1.42
C TYR A 55 28.52 16.61 -1.27
N SER A 56 29.12 16.16 -0.17
CA SER A 56 29.08 14.77 0.25
C SER A 56 27.68 14.38 0.76
N GLU A 57 27.38 13.08 0.81
CA GLU A 57 26.09 12.59 1.35
C GLU A 57 25.89 12.94 2.84
N ILE A 58 26.97 13.02 3.61
CA ILE A 58 26.93 13.45 5.01
C ILE A 58 26.53 14.93 5.10
N GLU A 59 27.15 15.79 4.30
CA GLU A 59 26.80 17.22 4.25
C GLU A 59 25.37 17.44 3.75
N LYS A 60 24.93 16.69 2.73
CA LYS A 60 23.55 16.71 2.23
C LYS A 60 22.56 16.34 3.32
N THR A 61 22.81 15.27 4.06
CA THR A 61 21.93 14.82 5.16
C THR A 61 21.86 15.85 6.29
N ALA A 62 23.01 16.39 6.71
CA ALA A 62 23.06 17.43 7.75
C ALA A 62 22.33 18.71 7.32
N ALA A 63 22.52 19.15 6.08
CA ALA A 63 21.86 20.32 5.52
C ALA A 63 20.33 20.14 5.43
N LEU A 64 19.85 18.97 4.97
CA LEU A 64 18.43 18.64 4.93
C LEU A 64 17.79 18.66 6.32
N LYS A 65 18.44 18.01 7.31
CA LYS A 65 17.94 17.99 8.69
C LYS A 65 17.87 19.39 9.30
N ALA A 66 18.90 20.21 9.10
CA ALA A 66 18.91 21.59 9.54
C ALA A 66 17.82 22.42 8.86
N TYR A 67 17.62 22.24 7.55
CA TYR A 67 16.57 22.92 6.79
C TYR A 67 15.17 22.56 7.30
N GLU A 68 14.86 21.27 7.43
CA GLU A 68 13.58 20.76 7.94
C GLU A 68 13.29 21.28 9.35
N THR A 69 14.30 21.29 10.22
CA THR A 69 14.21 21.84 11.57
C THR A 69 13.84 23.33 11.54
N LYS A 70 14.45 24.14 10.65
CA LYS A 70 14.12 25.57 10.52
C LYS A 70 12.70 25.80 10.00
N ILE A 71 12.25 25.00 9.04
CA ILE A 71 10.85 25.03 8.57
C ILE A 71 9.89 24.70 9.72
N ALA A 72 10.18 23.67 10.51
CA ALA A 72 9.36 23.29 11.66
C ALA A 72 9.27 24.40 12.72
N PHE A 73 10.31 25.23 12.86
CA PHE A 73 10.31 26.44 13.69
C PHE A 73 9.62 27.65 13.04
N GLY A 74 8.91 27.47 11.92
CA GLY A 74 8.09 28.51 11.28
C GLY A 74 8.85 29.42 10.31
N LEU A 75 10.10 29.12 9.96
CA LEU A 75 10.81 29.90 8.94
C LEU A 75 10.26 29.60 7.55
N THR A 76 10.28 30.61 6.69
CA THR A 76 9.98 30.42 5.26
C THR A 76 11.06 29.56 4.61
N SER A 77 10.71 28.87 3.52
CA SER A 77 11.67 28.08 2.71
C SER A 77 12.91 28.88 2.28
N THR A 78 12.73 30.16 1.95
CA THR A 78 13.82 31.03 1.54
C THR A 78 14.76 31.36 2.71
N ASP A 79 14.21 31.66 3.89
CA ASP A 79 15.01 32.01 5.08
C ASP A 79 15.71 30.78 5.67
N ALA A 80 15.03 29.63 5.68
CA ALA A 80 15.62 28.36 6.09
C ALA A 80 16.81 27.98 5.19
N ALA A 81 16.67 28.11 3.86
CA ALA A 81 17.76 27.85 2.92
C ALA A 81 18.94 28.80 3.12
N ARG A 82 18.68 30.10 3.35
CA ARG A 82 19.71 31.09 3.67
C ARG A 82 20.46 30.74 4.95
N LYS A 83 19.76 30.28 6.00
CA LYS A 83 20.37 29.87 7.28
C LYS A 83 21.22 28.59 7.18
N VAL A 84 20.92 27.72 6.23
CA VAL A 84 21.67 26.48 5.97
C VAL A 84 22.82 26.69 4.98
N SER A 85 22.94 27.89 4.39
CA SER A 85 23.97 28.24 3.40
C SER A 85 23.99 27.31 2.18
N VAL A 86 22.83 26.77 1.81
CA VAL A 86 22.65 25.94 0.61
C VAL A 86 21.55 26.57 -0.26
N PRO A 87 21.74 26.68 -1.58
CA PRO A 87 20.70 27.22 -2.45
C PRO A 87 19.39 26.47 -2.32
N ARG A 88 18.27 27.20 -2.22
CA ARG A 88 16.92 26.62 -2.06
C ARG A 88 16.61 25.52 -3.09
N LYS A 89 16.89 25.75 -4.37
CA LYS A 89 16.69 24.76 -5.45
C LYS A 89 17.48 23.46 -5.23
N THR A 90 18.67 23.55 -4.63
CA THR A 90 19.48 22.38 -4.30
C THR A 90 18.85 21.58 -3.16
N LEU A 91 18.34 22.26 -2.13
CA LEU A 91 17.63 21.63 -1.01
C LEU A 91 16.31 20.99 -1.48
N GLU A 92 15.51 21.68 -2.30
CA GLU A 92 14.29 21.12 -2.89
C GLU A 92 14.58 19.87 -3.72
N ARG A 93 15.61 19.91 -4.58
CA ARG A 93 16.03 18.73 -5.35
C ARG A 93 16.45 17.56 -4.46
N TRP A 94 17.20 17.82 -3.38
CA TRP A 94 17.60 16.76 -2.45
C TRP A 94 16.43 16.24 -1.62
N LEU A 95 15.46 17.08 -1.28
CA LEU A 95 14.20 16.65 -0.66
C LEU A 95 13.43 15.75 -1.61
N ASP A 96 13.30 16.11 -2.89
CA ASP A 96 12.66 15.27 -3.90
C ASP A 96 13.39 13.95 -4.13
N GLU A 97 14.72 13.96 -4.06
CA GLU A 97 15.57 12.77 -4.16
C GLU A 97 15.39 11.87 -2.94
N ARG A 98 15.45 12.43 -1.71
CA ARG A 98 15.19 11.72 -0.46
C ARG A 98 13.78 11.15 -0.43
N LYS A 99 12.78 11.93 -0.85
CA LYS A 99 11.39 11.49 -0.97
C LYS A 99 11.28 10.32 -1.94
N ARG A 100 11.87 10.41 -3.13
CA ARG A 100 11.91 9.29 -4.09
C ARG A 100 12.59 8.04 -3.52
N HIS A 101 13.71 8.20 -2.80
CA HIS A 101 14.38 7.07 -2.16
C HIS A 101 13.51 6.44 -1.06
N GLN A 102 12.93 7.25 -0.19
CA GLN A 102 12.02 6.80 0.86
C GLN A 102 10.82 6.05 0.26
N GLU A 103 10.20 6.62 -0.77
CA GLU A 103 9.09 6.02 -1.50
C GLU A 103 9.45 4.66 -2.13
N GLN A 104 10.69 4.50 -2.62
CA GLN A 104 11.20 3.24 -3.14
C GLN A 104 11.46 2.23 -2.02
N THR A 105 12.01 2.66 -0.88
CA THR A 105 12.26 1.79 0.28
C THR A 105 10.95 1.29 0.88
N GLU A 106 9.95 2.16 1.06
CA GLU A 106 8.62 1.80 1.58
C GLU A 106 7.91 0.81 0.65
N ALA A 107 7.95 1.05 -0.67
CA ALA A 107 7.39 0.11 -1.65
C ALA A 107 8.09 -1.26 -1.60
N SER A 108 9.42 -1.27 -1.41
CA SER A 108 10.21 -2.50 -1.24
C SER A 108 9.85 -3.25 0.05
N ASN A 109 9.65 -2.53 1.15
CA ASN A 109 9.22 -3.12 2.43
C ASN A 109 7.82 -3.74 2.33
N GLY A 110 6.85 -3.03 1.73
CA GLY A 110 5.51 -3.57 1.53
C GLY A 110 5.51 -4.78 0.58
N THR A 111 6.32 -4.74 -0.49
CA THR A 111 6.56 -5.89 -1.38
C THR A 111 7.05 -7.11 -0.61
N ARG A 112 8.08 -6.93 0.22
CA ARG A 112 8.65 -8.00 1.05
C ARG A 112 7.63 -8.53 2.08
N LEU A 113 6.82 -7.65 2.65
CA LEU A 113 5.75 -8.04 3.58
C LEU A 113 4.77 -8.99 2.88
N ILE A 114 4.29 -8.64 1.68
CA ILE A 114 3.37 -9.48 0.90
C ILE A 114 3.97 -10.85 0.58
N GLU A 115 5.23 -10.88 0.12
CA GLU A 115 5.92 -12.16 -0.19
C GLU A 115 6.09 -13.03 1.06
N THR A 116 6.41 -12.41 2.20
CA THR A 116 6.53 -13.12 3.47
C THR A 116 5.16 -13.65 3.91
N SER A 117 4.10 -12.85 3.75
CA SER A 117 2.73 -13.25 4.07
C SER A 117 2.26 -14.42 3.22
N ILE A 118 2.51 -14.40 1.91
CA ILE A 118 2.22 -15.54 1.02
C ILE A 118 2.99 -16.78 1.45
N ALA A 119 4.27 -16.64 1.82
CA ALA A 119 5.08 -17.76 2.30
C ALA A 119 4.55 -18.34 3.62
N THR A 120 4.10 -17.49 4.54
CA THR A 120 3.49 -17.89 5.81
C THR A 120 2.17 -18.62 5.60
N LEU A 121 1.27 -18.06 4.78
CA LEU A 121 -0.04 -18.64 4.49
C LEU A 121 0.05 -19.95 3.67
N ALA A 122 1.09 -20.12 2.85
CA ALA A 122 1.33 -21.35 2.11
C ALA A 122 1.85 -22.52 2.98
N ALA A 123 2.36 -22.23 4.18
CA ALA A 123 2.92 -23.24 5.09
C ALA A 123 2.51 -22.97 6.55
N PRO A 124 1.20 -22.93 6.86
CA PRO A 124 0.67 -22.45 8.13
C PRO A 124 1.21 -23.21 9.35
N GLY A 125 1.41 -24.53 9.24
CA GLY A 125 1.93 -25.38 10.32
C GLY A 125 3.37 -25.09 10.75
N ARG A 126 4.08 -24.15 10.11
CA ARG A 126 5.44 -23.74 10.46
C ARG A 126 5.50 -22.46 11.29
N PHE A 127 4.38 -21.77 11.47
CA PHE A 127 4.32 -20.45 12.08
C PHE A 127 3.38 -20.45 13.29
N ASN A 128 3.58 -19.50 14.19
CA ASN A 128 2.65 -19.33 15.30
C ASN A 128 1.32 -18.73 14.80
N PRO A 129 0.20 -18.94 15.52
CA PRO A 129 -1.12 -18.46 15.07
C PRO A 129 -1.17 -16.94 14.83
N GLU A 130 -0.46 -16.17 15.65
CA GLU A 130 -0.38 -14.71 15.53
C GLU A 130 0.26 -14.27 14.20
N ALA A 131 1.39 -14.87 13.81
CA ALA A 131 2.03 -14.55 12.53
C ALA A 131 1.18 -14.98 11.34
N VAL A 132 0.44 -16.09 11.45
CA VAL A 132 -0.50 -16.51 10.41
C VAL A 132 -1.63 -15.49 10.25
N ARG A 133 -2.19 -14.97 11.36
CA ARG A 133 -3.21 -13.92 11.33
C ARG A 133 -2.68 -12.61 10.77
N SER A 134 -1.50 -12.13 11.21
CA SER A 134 -0.87 -10.94 10.63
C SER A 134 -0.57 -11.11 9.14
N ALA A 135 -0.16 -12.31 8.71
CA ALA A 135 0.05 -12.63 7.31
C ALA A 135 -1.26 -12.57 6.50
N LEU A 136 -2.36 -13.08 7.06
CA LEU A 136 -3.70 -12.98 6.45
C LEU A 136 -4.09 -11.51 6.27
N PHE A 137 -3.94 -10.68 7.30
CA PHE A 137 -4.26 -9.24 7.20
C PHE A 137 -3.42 -8.52 6.15
N ALA A 138 -2.11 -8.77 6.09
CA ALA A 138 -1.23 -8.18 5.08
C ALA A 138 -1.61 -8.61 3.66
N PHE A 139 -1.94 -9.88 3.49
CA PHE A 139 -2.38 -10.40 2.20
C PHE A 139 -3.70 -9.77 1.74
N VAL A 140 -4.70 -9.73 2.62
CA VAL A 140 -6.03 -9.15 2.35
C VAL A 140 -5.94 -7.64 2.12
N ALA A 141 -5.19 -6.92 2.94
CA ALA A 141 -4.97 -5.49 2.74
C ALA A 141 -4.32 -5.19 1.38
N TRP A 142 -3.38 -6.03 0.95
CA TRP A 142 -2.77 -5.87 -0.37
C TRP A 142 -3.76 -6.17 -1.51
N LEU A 143 -4.55 -7.24 -1.41
CA LEU A 143 -5.62 -7.51 -2.38
C LEU A 143 -6.57 -6.32 -2.46
N ARG A 144 -6.93 -5.72 -1.32
CA ARG A 144 -7.83 -4.57 -1.22
C ARG A 144 -7.22 -3.26 -1.67
N TRP A 145 -5.91 -3.02 -1.53
CA TRP A 145 -5.27 -1.76 -1.95
C TRP A 145 -3.94 -1.99 -2.68
N PRO A 146 -3.96 -2.60 -3.88
CA PRO A 146 -2.75 -3.05 -4.56
C PRO A 146 -1.85 -1.91 -5.05
N GLY A 147 -2.40 -0.70 -5.26
CA GLY A 147 -1.64 0.49 -5.61
C GLY A 147 -0.99 1.21 -4.43
N GLU A 148 -1.34 0.84 -3.20
CA GLU A 148 -0.98 1.56 -1.97
C GLU A 148 -0.03 0.75 -1.07
N VAL A 149 0.89 -0.02 -1.70
CA VAL A 149 1.85 -0.90 -1.00
C VAL A 149 2.66 -0.16 0.08
N ARG A 150 2.86 1.16 -0.07
CA ARG A 150 3.56 2.01 0.92
C ARG A 150 2.77 2.15 2.23
N ASN A 151 1.44 2.18 2.13
CA ASN A 151 0.52 2.31 3.26
C ASN A 151 0.09 0.96 3.83
N LEU A 152 0.65 -0.16 3.33
CA LEU A 152 0.22 -1.50 3.70
C LEU A 152 0.31 -1.77 5.21
N ALA A 153 1.37 -1.31 5.88
CA ALA A 153 1.51 -1.44 7.34
C ALA A 153 0.36 -0.77 8.10
N ALA A 154 -0.10 0.39 7.64
CA ALA A 154 -1.24 1.07 8.23
C ALA A 154 -2.53 0.27 8.05
N TYR A 155 -2.75 -0.29 6.86
CA TYR A 155 -3.93 -1.12 6.58
C TYR A 155 -3.93 -2.43 7.38
N VAL A 156 -2.76 -3.05 7.57
CA VAL A 156 -2.61 -4.21 8.44
C VAL A 156 -2.98 -3.87 9.88
N LEU A 157 -2.49 -2.74 10.39
CA LEU A 157 -2.84 -2.26 11.72
C LEU A 157 -4.34 -2.00 11.85
N LEU A 158 -4.98 -1.42 10.83
CA LEU A 158 -6.42 -1.20 10.82
C LEU A 158 -7.20 -2.52 10.94
N LEU A 159 -6.83 -3.54 10.15
CA LEU A 159 -7.47 -4.86 10.20
C LEU A 159 -7.26 -5.55 11.56
N HIS A 160 -6.06 -5.46 12.14
CA HIS A 160 -5.81 -5.96 13.51
C HIS A 160 -6.67 -5.25 14.54
N CYS A 161 -6.72 -3.91 14.51
CA CYS A 161 -7.54 -3.14 15.43
C CYS A 161 -9.02 -3.51 15.29
N GLY A 162 -9.55 -3.59 14.07
CA GLY A 162 -10.93 -4.00 13.81
C GLY A 162 -11.24 -5.38 14.38
N TYR A 163 -10.35 -6.34 14.14
CA TYR A 163 -10.48 -7.71 14.66
C TYR A 163 -10.50 -7.73 16.19
N LEU A 164 -9.54 -7.06 16.83
CA LEU A 164 -9.40 -7.07 18.29
C LEU A 164 -10.53 -6.35 19.01
N VAL A 165 -10.97 -5.21 18.48
CA VAL A 165 -12.11 -4.46 19.03
C VAL A 165 -13.38 -5.30 18.98
N GLN A 166 -13.66 -5.96 17.85
CA GLN A 166 -14.85 -6.78 17.71
C GLN A 166 -14.78 -8.08 18.53
N LYS A 167 -13.65 -8.80 18.46
CA LYS A 167 -13.47 -10.10 19.16
C LYS A 167 -13.51 -9.97 20.68
N TYR A 168 -12.88 -8.94 21.23
CA TYR A 168 -12.76 -8.76 22.69
C TYR A 168 -13.74 -7.73 23.26
N GLY A 169 -14.40 -6.93 22.42
CA GLY A 169 -15.28 -5.86 22.86
C GLY A 169 -14.56 -4.74 23.62
N VAL A 170 -13.28 -4.51 23.34
CA VAL A 170 -12.42 -3.57 24.08
C VAL A 170 -12.11 -2.32 23.28
N SER A 171 -11.90 -1.20 23.98
CA SER A 171 -11.53 0.09 23.35
C SER A 171 -10.10 0.52 23.69
N ARG A 172 -9.42 -0.18 24.61
CA ARG A 172 -8.08 0.20 25.07
C ARG A 172 -7.10 -0.95 24.93
N LEU A 173 -5.88 -0.63 24.49
CA LEU A 173 -4.80 -1.60 24.38
C LEU A 173 -4.54 -2.32 25.73
N GLN A 174 -4.68 -1.63 26.87
CA GLN A 174 -4.44 -2.23 28.19
C GLN A 174 -5.43 -3.34 28.56
N GLU A 175 -6.61 -3.36 27.95
CA GLU A 175 -7.69 -4.33 28.22
C GLU A 175 -7.47 -5.66 27.47
N LEU A 176 -6.58 -5.68 26.49
CA LEU A 176 -6.30 -6.88 25.69
C LEU A 176 -5.45 -7.92 26.47
N PRO A 177 -5.56 -9.21 26.11
CA PRO A 177 -4.61 -10.23 26.55
C PRO A 177 -3.17 -9.85 26.17
N GLU A 178 -2.20 -10.28 26.99
CA GLU A 178 -0.78 -9.93 26.80
C GLU A 178 -0.20 -10.43 25.47
N SER A 179 -0.67 -11.58 24.98
CA SER A 179 -0.31 -12.11 23.66
C SER A 179 -0.73 -11.16 22.54
N GLU A 180 -1.99 -10.68 22.59
CA GLU A 180 -2.55 -9.78 21.58
C GLU A 180 -1.91 -8.39 21.62
N LYS A 181 -1.59 -7.89 22.82
CA LYS A 181 -0.82 -6.66 23.00
C LYS A 181 0.54 -6.73 22.31
N LYS A 182 1.27 -7.84 22.50
CA LYS A 182 2.58 -8.04 21.88
C LYS A 182 2.48 -8.15 20.38
N ALA A 183 1.46 -8.86 19.87
CA ALA A 183 1.23 -9.00 18.43
C ALA A 183 1.04 -7.63 17.76
N ILE A 184 0.13 -6.79 18.27
CA ILE A 184 -0.12 -5.48 17.66
C ILE A 184 1.05 -4.50 17.87
N GLN A 185 1.78 -4.59 18.99
CA GLN A 185 2.98 -3.76 19.22
C GLN A 185 4.11 -4.05 18.22
N ASN A 186 4.19 -5.27 17.68
CA ASN A 186 5.17 -5.59 16.63
C ASN A 186 4.82 -4.94 15.27
N ASP A 187 3.55 -4.61 15.06
CA ASP A 187 3.05 -4.02 13.81
C ASP A 187 2.98 -2.48 13.87
N ILE A 188 3.21 -1.88 15.04
CA ILE A 188 3.22 -0.42 15.26
C ILE A 188 4.66 0.10 15.32
N ASP A 189 5.01 0.99 14.40
CA ASP A 189 6.24 1.78 14.51
C ASP A 189 5.95 3.29 14.69
N ILE A 190 6.96 4.02 15.18
CA ILE A 190 6.85 5.46 15.47
C ILE A 190 6.56 6.28 14.20
N SER A 191 7.09 5.84 13.05
CA SER A 191 6.89 6.53 11.76
C SER A 191 5.43 6.43 11.32
N LEU A 192 4.84 5.24 11.45
CA LEU A 192 3.44 4.99 11.19
C LEU A 192 2.55 5.88 12.05
N ILE A 193 2.80 5.94 13.36
CA ILE A 193 2.06 6.83 14.27
C ILE A 193 2.18 8.29 13.81
N PHE A 194 3.38 8.74 13.48
CA PHE A 194 3.63 10.10 13.03
C PHE A 194 2.90 10.42 11.72
N ASP A 195 2.93 9.52 10.74
CA ASP A 195 2.26 9.70 9.45
C ASP A 195 0.73 9.67 9.58
N LEU A 196 0.19 8.91 10.53
CA LEU A 196 -1.22 8.96 10.92
C LEU A 196 -1.59 10.34 11.50
N PHE A 197 -0.79 10.89 12.42
CA PHE A 197 -1.03 12.21 12.99
C PHE A 197 -0.94 13.34 11.95
N LEU A 198 -0.04 13.22 10.97
CA LEU A 198 0.08 14.18 9.88
C LEU A 198 -1.01 14.03 8.81
N GLY A 199 -1.90 13.04 8.93
CA GLY A 199 -2.94 12.76 7.94
C GLY A 199 -2.38 12.34 6.58
N LYS A 200 -1.13 11.84 6.54
CA LYS A 200 -0.50 11.34 5.32
C LYS A 200 -1.00 9.95 4.94
N VAL A 201 -1.41 9.17 5.95
CA VAL A 201 -2.17 7.96 5.76
C VAL A 201 -3.64 8.35 5.72
N VAL A 202 -4.23 8.30 4.55
CA VAL A 202 -5.67 8.38 4.41
C VAL A 202 -6.17 6.94 4.44
N PHE A 203 -6.87 6.58 5.52
CA PHE A 203 -7.65 5.34 5.49
C PHE A 203 -8.88 5.62 4.63
N PRO A 204 -9.06 4.91 3.51
CA PRO A 204 -10.36 4.89 2.85
C PRO A 204 -11.29 4.07 3.75
N PHE A 205 -11.84 4.72 4.79
CA PHE A 205 -12.90 4.16 5.65
C PHE A 205 -14.16 3.88 4.83
N HIS A 206 -14.33 4.57 3.70
CA HIS A 206 -15.34 4.21 2.74
C HIS A 206 -14.75 3.27 1.73
N MET A 207 -15.25 2.04 1.74
CA MET A 207 -15.35 1.22 0.55
C MET A 207 -15.74 2.16 -0.59
N ASP A 208 -14.90 2.27 -1.61
CA ASP A 208 -15.42 2.53 -2.94
C ASP A 208 -16.30 1.32 -3.29
N TYR A 209 -17.51 1.26 -2.69
CA TYR A 209 -18.67 0.82 -3.45
C TYR A 209 -18.73 1.85 -4.56
N GLU A 210 -17.95 1.63 -5.63
CA GLU A 210 -18.21 2.23 -6.92
C GLU A 210 -19.72 2.09 -7.08
N HIS A 211 -20.43 3.21 -7.13
CA HIS A 211 -21.87 3.28 -7.22
C HIS A 211 -22.32 2.52 -8.47
N GLU A 212 -22.46 1.19 -8.42
CA GLU A 212 -22.86 0.34 -9.54
C GLU A 212 -22.88 -1.14 -9.12
N TYR A 213 -23.61 -1.95 -9.88
CA TYR A 213 -23.91 -3.36 -9.62
C TYR A 213 -22.68 -4.31 -9.59
N TYR A 214 -21.45 -3.80 -9.70
CA TYR A 214 -20.21 -4.58 -9.92
C TYR A 214 -19.01 -4.02 -9.14
N THR A 215 -18.12 -4.91 -8.68
CA THR A 215 -16.95 -4.56 -7.87
C THR A 215 -15.66 -4.55 -8.70
N ARG A 216 -14.61 -3.89 -8.18
CA ARG A 216 -13.25 -3.96 -8.74
C ARG A 216 -12.73 -5.40 -8.91
N ARG A 217 -13.07 -6.28 -7.95
CA ARG A 217 -12.74 -7.72 -7.98
C ARG A 217 -13.29 -8.38 -9.24
N ASP A 218 -14.52 -8.04 -9.63
CA ASP A 218 -15.13 -8.56 -10.85
C ASP A 218 -14.37 -8.15 -12.11
N LYS A 219 -14.05 -6.85 -12.22
CA LYS A 219 -13.25 -6.30 -13.33
C LYS A 219 -11.91 -7.03 -13.45
N ASN A 220 -11.23 -7.20 -12.31
CA ASN A 220 -9.94 -7.89 -12.24
C ASN A 220 -10.03 -9.35 -12.69
N ALA A 221 -11.03 -10.09 -12.20
CA ALA A 221 -11.24 -11.49 -12.53
C ALA A 221 -11.58 -11.71 -14.00
N GLU A 222 -12.46 -10.88 -14.59
CA GLU A 222 -12.83 -10.97 -16.00
C GLU A 222 -11.65 -10.69 -16.95
N ILE A 223 -10.89 -9.62 -16.67
CA ILE A 223 -9.69 -9.28 -17.45
C ILE A 223 -8.66 -10.41 -17.35
N CYS A 224 -8.42 -10.95 -16.15
CA CYS A 224 -7.52 -12.09 -15.99
C CYS A 224 -8.02 -13.33 -16.73
N SER A 225 -9.32 -13.62 -16.68
CA SER A 225 -9.93 -14.76 -17.38
C SER A 225 -9.67 -14.69 -18.88
N PHE A 226 -9.79 -13.50 -19.48
CA PHE A 226 -9.41 -13.28 -20.88
C PHE A 226 -7.95 -13.69 -21.14
N PHE A 227 -6.98 -13.16 -20.39
CA PHE A 227 -5.56 -13.48 -20.61
C PHE A 227 -5.20 -14.94 -20.34
N THR A 228 -5.82 -15.57 -19.34
CA THR A 228 -5.56 -16.98 -18.98
C THR A 228 -6.18 -17.96 -19.98
N ASN A 229 -7.22 -17.56 -20.72
CA ASN A 229 -7.93 -18.44 -21.65
C ASN A 229 -7.75 -18.08 -23.14
N ALA A 230 -7.20 -16.91 -23.48
CA ALA A 230 -7.11 -16.42 -24.87
C ALA A 230 -6.37 -17.37 -25.83
N ARG A 231 -5.18 -17.86 -25.45
CA ARG A 231 -4.38 -18.77 -26.28
C ARG A 231 -5.12 -20.06 -26.65
N HIS A 232 -5.86 -20.62 -25.70
CA HIS A 232 -6.67 -21.83 -25.90
C HIS A 232 -7.83 -21.62 -26.87
N ASN A 233 -8.32 -20.38 -26.98
CA ASN A 233 -9.36 -19.99 -27.91
C ASN A 233 -8.79 -19.42 -29.22
N SER A 234 -7.49 -19.59 -29.48
CA SER A 234 -6.78 -19.01 -30.63
C SER A 234 -6.94 -17.49 -30.76
N ILE A 235 -7.15 -16.81 -29.63
CA ILE A 235 -7.24 -15.36 -29.55
C ILE A 235 -5.85 -14.82 -29.19
N ASP A 236 -5.32 -13.94 -30.02
CA ASP A 236 -4.14 -13.16 -29.66
C ASP A 236 -4.50 -12.17 -28.54
N SER A 237 -3.79 -12.20 -27.41
CA SER A 237 -4.10 -11.43 -26.21
C SER A 237 -3.18 -10.22 -26.08
N SER A 238 -3.76 -9.04 -25.87
CA SER A 238 -3.00 -7.82 -25.57
C SER A 238 -3.77 -6.88 -24.65
N ILE A 239 -3.06 -5.99 -23.97
CA ILE A 239 -3.67 -4.93 -23.14
C ILE A 239 -4.63 -4.08 -23.98
N GLY A 240 -4.27 -3.79 -25.24
CA GLY A 240 -5.13 -3.03 -26.15
C GLY A 240 -6.43 -3.76 -26.50
N LYS A 241 -6.39 -5.09 -26.63
CA LYS A 241 -7.59 -5.90 -26.82
C LYS A 241 -8.43 -6.02 -25.56
N ALA A 242 -7.81 -6.17 -24.40
CA ALA A 242 -8.52 -6.13 -23.12
C ALA A 242 -9.27 -4.80 -22.96
N PHE A 243 -8.63 -3.67 -23.25
CA PHE A 243 -9.29 -2.36 -23.28
C PHE A 243 -10.43 -2.31 -24.31
N HIS A 244 -10.24 -2.82 -25.52
CA HIS A 244 -11.28 -2.83 -26.54
C HIS A 244 -12.50 -3.67 -26.13
N ILE A 245 -12.29 -4.79 -25.43
CA ILE A 245 -13.37 -5.61 -24.85
C ILE A 245 -14.14 -4.81 -23.78
N VAL A 246 -13.43 -4.08 -22.90
CA VAL A 246 -14.04 -3.17 -21.91
C VAL A 246 -14.89 -2.11 -22.60
N GLU A 247 -14.31 -1.39 -23.56
CA GLU A 247 -14.96 -0.33 -24.34
C GLU A 247 -16.24 -0.80 -25.08
N ASN A 248 -16.30 -2.08 -25.45
CA ASN A 248 -17.42 -2.66 -26.19
C ASN A 248 -18.36 -3.53 -25.35
N ASN A 249 -18.25 -3.49 -24.01
CA ASN A 249 -19.05 -4.29 -23.09
C ASN A 249 -19.02 -5.80 -23.43
N GLY A 250 -17.83 -6.30 -23.81
CA GLY A 250 -17.64 -7.71 -24.16
C GLY A 250 -17.47 -8.62 -22.94
N PHE A 251 -17.21 -8.04 -21.77
CA PHE A 251 -17.21 -8.76 -20.50
C PHE A 251 -18.65 -9.04 -20.04
N SER A 252 -18.81 -9.97 -19.10
CA SER A 252 -20.15 -10.37 -18.64
C SER A 252 -20.86 -9.23 -17.89
N LYS A 253 -20.07 -8.35 -17.30
CA LYS A 253 -20.49 -7.13 -16.61
C LYS A 253 -20.11 -5.91 -17.45
N ASP A 254 -20.99 -4.92 -17.50
CA ASP A 254 -20.75 -3.69 -18.25
C ASP A 254 -19.76 -2.80 -17.46
N PHE A 255 -18.64 -2.45 -18.09
CA PHE A 255 -17.55 -1.70 -17.47
C PHE A 255 -17.28 -0.46 -18.31
N GLU A 256 -17.91 0.67 -18.00
CA GLU A 256 -17.61 1.90 -18.72
C GLU A 256 -16.30 2.51 -18.20
N MET A 257 -15.26 2.47 -19.04
CA MET A 257 -13.95 3.00 -18.67
C MET A 257 -13.20 3.53 -19.90
N GLY A 258 -12.85 4.81 -19.90
CA GLY A 258 -12.01 5.40 -20.93
C GLY A 258 -10.55 4.92 -20.86
N GLU A 259 -9.79 5.06 -21.95
CA GLU A 259 -8.43 4.50 -22.06
C GLU A 259 -7.48 4.96 -20.93
N LYS A 260 -7.54 6.25 -20.56
CA LYS A 260 -6.72 6.81 -19.47
C LYS A 260 -7.05 6.15 -18.13
N ALA A 261 -8.34 5.95 -17.84
CA ALA A 261 -8.79 5.29 -16.62
C ALA A 261 -8.39 3.81 -16.63
N PHE A 262 -8.51 3.13 -17.78
CA PHE A 262 -8.05 1.75 -17.94
C PHE A 262 -6.56 1.57 -17.71
N ARG A 263 -5.73 2.46 -18.25
CA ARG A 263 -4.28 2.43 -18.02
C ARG A 263 -3.92 2.66 -16.54
N ALA A 264 -4.63 3.55 -15.84
CA ALA A 264 -4.44 3.76 -14.41
C ALA A 264 -4.87 2.53 -13.61
N PHE A 265 -6.06 2.00 -13.90
CA PHE A 265 -6.59 0.77 -13.33
C PHE A 265 -5.62 -0.41 -13.50
N TRP A 266 -5.13 -0.62 -14.72
CA TRP A 266 -4.16 -1.68 -15.04
C TRP A 266 -2.89 -1.58 -14.19
N ARG A 267 -2.28 -0.38 -14.12
CA ARG A 267 -1.04 -0.17 -13.36
C ARG A 267 -1.21 -0.48 -11.87
N SER A 268 -2.36 -0.15 -11.30
CA SER A 268 -2.62 -0.38 -9.87
C SER A 268 -3.06 -1.82 -9.58
N ASN A 269 -3.75 -2.50 -10.50
CA ASN A 269 -4.45 -3.75 -10.19
C ASN A 269 -3.90 -5.01 -10.87
N ALA A 270 -3.08 -4.88 -11.92
CA ALA A 270 -2.63 -6.06 -12.68
C ALA A 270 -1.91 -7.12 -11.83
N ALA A 271 -1.28 -6.71 -10.72
CA ALA A 271 -0.63 -7.61 -9.77
C ALA A 271 -1.61 -8.55 -9.03
N VAL A 272 -2.82 -8.06 -8.74
CA VAL A 272 -3.85 -8.80 -7.97
C VAL A 272 -4.88 -9.49 -8.85
N MET A 273 -4.96 -9.15 -10.14
CA MET A 273 -5.90 -9.78 -11.08
C MET A 273 -5.91 -11.32 -11.05
N PRO A 274 -4.76 -12.02 -10.99
CA PRO A 274 -4.75 -13.47 -10.88
C PRO A 274 -5.37 -14.00 -9.59
N PHE A 275 -5.27 -13.26 -8.49
CA PHE A 275 -5.81 -13.63 -7.18
C PHE A 275 -7.33 -13.49 -7.19
N ASP A 276 -7.84 -12.33 -7.62
CA ASP A 276 -9.28 -12.08 -7.76
C ASP A 276 -9.94 -13.07 -8.72
N TYR A 277 -9.25 -13.46 -9.80
CA TYR A 277 -9.70 -14.51 -10.72
C TYR A 277 -9.85 -15.88 -10.06
N VAL A 278 -8.83 -16.30 -9.30
CA VAL A 278 -8.86 -17.60 -8.63
C VAL A 278 -9.94 -17.60 -7.55
N GLU A 279 -10.05 -16.52 -6.80
CA GLU A 279 -11.07 -16.37 -5.75
C GLU A 279 -12.49 -16.40 -6.35
N LEU A 280 -12.77 -15.59 -7.37
CA LEU A 280 -14.11 -15.47 -7.93
C LEU A 280 -14.60 -16.76 -8.61
N TYR A 281 -13.73 -17.44 -9.36
CA TYR A 281 -14.16 -18.56 -10.20
C TYR A 281 -13.86 -19.95 -9.64
N HIS A 282 -12.87 -20.08 -8.74
CA HIS A 282 -12.39 -21.39 -8.28
C HIS A 282 -12.53 -21.59 -6.77
N PHE A 283 -12.51 -20.51 -5.99
CA PHE A 283 -12.66 -20.53 -4.53
C PHE A 283 -13.68 -19.50 -4.03
N PRO A 284 -14.94 -19.52 -4.53
CA PRO A 284 -15.93 -18.49 -4.20
C PRO A 284 -16.31 -18.47 -2.71
N THR A 285 -16.04 -19.55 -1.98
CA THR A 285 -16.31 -19.71 -0.56
C THR A 285 -15.26 -19.04 0.34
N LEU A 286 -14.07 -18.70 -0.15
CA LEU A 286 -13.01 -18.10 0.69
C LEU A 286 -13.22 -16.61 0.98
N ASP A 287 -14.16 -15.93 0.32
CA ASP A 287 -14.46 -14.49 0.42
C ASP A 287 -13.41 -13.62 1.18
N LEU A 288 -12.38 -13.22 0.44
CA LEU A 288 -11.27 -12.41 0.95
C LEU A 288 -11.59 -10.90 0.87
N GLY A 289 -12.82 -10.53 0.51
CA GLY A 289 -13.35 -9.17 0.48
C GLY A 289 -13.63 -8.59 1.87
N LEU A 290 -12.80 -8.89 2.85
CA LEU A 290 -13.04 -8.59 4.26
C LEU A 290 -13.07 -7.09 4.51
N ASP A 291 -14.06 -6.65 5.30
CA ASP A 291 -14.23 -5.26 5.71
C ASP A 291 -14.23 -5.11 7.24
N PRO A 292 -13.28 -4.36 7.83
CA PRO A 292 -13.22 -4.18 9.28
C PRO A 292 -14.44 -3.44 9.89
N GLU A 293 -15.28 -2.80 9.07
CA GLU A 293 -16.51 -2.16 9.51
C GLU A 293 -17.70 -3.12 9.58
N GLU A 294 -17.60 -4.32 8.99
CA GLU A 294 -18.67 -5.31 9.03
C GLU A 294 -18.84 -5.90 10.44
N PRO A 295 -20.08 -6.06 10.96
CA PRO A 295 -20.31 -6.56 12.31
C PRO A 295 -19.79 -7.99 12.58
N ASP A 296 -19.66 -8.80 11.53
CA ASP A 296 -19.20 -10.19 11.55
C ASP A 296 -17.73 -10.34 11.11
N PHE A 297 -16.98 -9.23 11.01
CA PHE A 297 -15.60 -9.25 10.53
C PHE A 297 -14.72 -10.21 11.34
N TYR A 298 -14.79 -10.19 12.68
CA TYR A 298 -13.96 -11.09 13.48
C TYR A 298 -14.31 -12.58 13.25
N GLU A 299 -15.58 -12.91 13.02
CA GLU A 299 -16.05 -14.27 12.74
C GLU A 299 -15.52 -14.75 11.40
N LYS A 300 -15.61 -13.91 10.37
CA LYS A 300 -15.04 -14.18 9.04
C LYS A 300 -13.53 -14.45 9.09
N ILE A 301 -12.79 -13.69 9.91
CA ILE A 301 -11.36 -13.92 10.11
C ILE A 301 -11.10 -15.25 10.82
N ASP A 302 -11.80 -15.53 11.91
CA ASP A 302 -11.63 -16.79 12.65
C ASP A 302 -11.99 -18.01 11.79
N ASP A 303 -13.00 -17.90 10.92
CA ASP A 303 -13.37 -18.92 9.93
C ASP A 303 -12.28 -19.14 8.88
N LEU A 304 -11.69 -18.06 8.36
CA LEU A 304 -10.56 -18.14 7.43
C LEU A 304 -9.33 -18.80 8.06
N LEU A 305 -9.05 -18.50 9.33
CA LEU A 305 -7.96 -19.12 10.08
C LEU A 305 -8.20 -20.62 10.35
N GLN A 306 -9.46 -21.09 10.33
CA GLN A 306 -9.77 -22.52 10.37
C GLN A 306 -9.60 -23.21 9.01
N ARG A 307 -9.65 -22.43 7.92
CA ARG A 307 -9.57 -22.91 6.52
C ARG A 307 -8.18 -22.71 5.89
N LEU A 308 -7.14 -22.66 6.71
CA LEU A 308 -5.75 -22.50 6.25
C LEU A 308 -5.30 -23.52 5.18
N PRO A 309 -5.70 -24.82 5.22
CA PRO A 309 -5.40 -25.74 4.12
C PRO A 309 -6.00 -25.29 2.78
N GLU A 310 -7.22 -24.77 2.79
CA GLU A 310 -7.90 -24.26 1.59
C GLU A 310 -7.22 -22.98 1.06
N ILE A 311 -6.76 -22.09 1.96
CA ILE A 311 -5.95 -20.92 1.59
C ILE A 311 -4.65 -21.35 0.88
N ALA A 312 -3.99 -22.40 1.36
CA ALA A 312 -2.79 -22.93 0.70
C ALA A 312 -3.10 -23.49 -0.71
N GLU A 313 -4.24 -24.18 -0.88
CA GLU A 313 -4.71 -24.63 -2.20
C GLU A 313 -5.04 -23.45 -3.14
N TYR A 314 -5.68 -22.41 -2.61
CA TYR A 314 -5.96 -21.17 -3.31
C TYR A 314 -4.66 -20.50 -3.78
N LEU A 315 -3.64 -20.40 -2.93
CA LEU A 315 -2.34 -19.83 -3.30
C LEU A 315 -1.62 -20.68 -4.37
N ALA A 316 -1.75 -22.00 -4.34
CA ALA A 316 -1.23 -22.89 -5.39
C ALA A 316 -1.92 -22.62 -6.74
N GLY A 317 -3.24 -22.39 -6.73
CA GLY A 317 -4.01 -21.96 -7.90
C GLY A 317 -3.59 -20.57 -8.40
N CYS A 318 -3.37 -19.62 -7.50
CA CYS A 318 -2.87 -18.28 -7.81
C CYS A 318 -1.50 -18.33 -8.47
N LYS A 319 -0.58 -19.17 -7.98
CA LYS A 319 0.75 -19.36 -8.58
C LYS A 319 0.65 -19.83 -10.03
N TRP A 320 -0.28 -20.73 -10.34
CA TRP A 320 -0.57 -21.14 -11.70
C TRP A 320 -1.17 -19.99 -12.52
N ALA A 321 -2.18 -19.29 -12.00
CA ALA A 321 -2.86 -18.21 -12.71
C ALA A 321 -1.90 -17.05 -13.04
N VAL A 322 -1.02 -16.67 -12.11
CA VAL A 322 0.05 -15.67 -12.33
C VAL A 322 0.96 -16.10 -13.48
N ARG A 323 1.34 -17.38 -13.55
CA ARG A 323 2.17 -17.90 -14.65
C ARG A 323 1.45 -17.81 -15.99
N GLU A 324 0.20 -18.27 -16.08
CA GLU A 324 -0.59 -18.24 -17.31
C GLU A 324 -0.82 -16.79 -17.78
N PHE A 325 -1.27 -15.93 -16.87
CA PHE A 325 -1.50 -14.50 -17.12
C PHE A 325 -0.25 -13.81 -17.67
N ARG A 326 0.89 -13.97 -16.99
CA ARG A 326 2.16 -13.38 -17.43
C ARG A 326 2.63 -13.95 -18.77
N SER A 327 2.42 -15.23 -19.02
CA SER A 327 2.84 -15.86 -20.28
C SER A 327 2.08 -15.30 -21.49
N SER A 328 0.85 -14.83 -21.29
CA SER A 328 -0.03 -14.28 -22.33
C SER A 328 0.18 -12.78 -22.58
N LEU A 329 0.95 -12.11 -21.73
CA LEU A 329 1.28 -10.68 -21.87
C LEU A 329 2.55 -10.47 -22.69
N ASP A 330 2.57 -9.38 -23.45
CA ASP A 330 3.80 -8.90 -24.10
C ASP A 330 4.86 -8.57 -23.03
N PRO A 331 6.15 -8.92 -23.23
CA PRO A 331 7.21 -8.60 -22.26
C PRO A 331 7.28 -7.13 -21.84
N ARG A 332 6.92 -6.18 -22.71
CA ARG A 332 6.88 -4.74 -22.40
C ARG A 332 5.77 -4.37 -21.43
N ALA A 333 4.68 -5.13 -21.40
CA ALA A 333 3.63 -4.95 -20.40
C ALA A 333 4.12 -5.38 -19.01
N LEU A 334 4.94 -6.44 -18.94
CA LEU A 334 5.43 -7.01 -17.70
C LEU A 334 6.40 -6.10 -16.93
N THR A 335 7.12 -5.20 -17.61
CA THR A 335 8.02 -4.24 -16.95
C THR A 335 7.30 -3.27 -16.02
N SER A 336 6.00 -3.08 -16.24
CA SER A 336 5.16 -2.19 -15.44
C SER A 336 4.35 -2.90 -14.36
N ILE A 337 4.46 -4.23 -14.26
CA ILE A 337 3.65 -5.05 -13.36
C ILE A 337 4.58 -5.80 -12.40
N TRP A 338 4.59 -5.36 -11.14
CA TRP A 338 5.14 -6.17 -10.07
C TRP A 338 4.18 -7.34 -9.77
N SER A 339 4.72 -8.53 -9.53
CA SER A 339 3.96 -9.70 -9.06
C SER A 339 4.72 -10.28 -7.87
N PRO A 340 4.03 -10.63 -6.77
CA PRO A 340 4.72 -11.19 -5.61
C PRO A 340 5.38 -12.53 -5.94
N GLY A 341 6.55 -12.77 -5.37
CA GLY A 341 7.17 -14.09 -5.35
C GLY A 341 6.34 -15.09 -4.56
N PHE A 342 6.27 -16.33 -5.05
CA PHE A 342 5.73 -17.47 -4.31
C PHE A 342 6.88 -18.30 -3.74
N PRO A 343 6.70 -18.94 -2.56
CA PRO A 343 7.73 -19.81 -2.02
C PRO A 343 8.00 -21.01 -2.95
N LEU A 344 9.23 -21.51 -2.92
CA LEU A 344 9.68 -22.60 -3.81
C LEU A 344 8.91 -23.91 -3.58
N HIS A 345 8.55 -24.19 -2.33
CA HIS A 345 7.87 -25.43 -1.95
C HIS A 345 6.39 -25.46 -2.37
N LEU A 346 5.77 -24.31 -2.67
CA LEU A 346 4.39 -24.25 -3.14
C LEU A 346 4.35 -24.64 -4.61
N LEU A 347 3.87 -25.83 -4.94
CA LEU A 347 3.73 -26.27 -6.32
C LEU A 347 2.48 -25.61 -6.95
N PRO A 348 2.56 -25.13 -8.21
CA PRO A 348 1.40 -24.57 -8.88
C PRO A 348 0.35 -25.67 -9.14
N ARG A 349 -0.92 -25.38 -8.83
CA ARG A 349 -2.05 -26.25 -9.13
C ARG A 349 -2.78 -25.73 -10.37
N GLU A 350 -2.89 -26.55 -11.40
CA GLU A 350 -3.69 -26.19 -12.57
C GLU A 350 -5.17 -26.10 -12.20
N LEU A 351 -5.80 -25.02 -12.66
CA LEU A 351 -7.21 -24.75 -12.42
C LEU A 351 -8.02 -25.08 -13.69
N PRO A 352 -9.27 -25.54 -13.54
CA PRO A 352 -10.19 -25.66 -14.65
C PRO A 352 -10.29 -24.36 -15.45
N ARG A 353 -10.46 -24.47 -16.76
CA ARG A 353 -10.60 -23.28 -17.61
C ARG A 353 -12.00 -22.69 -17.44
N VAL A 354 -12.09 -21.37 -17.42
CA VAL A 354 -13.36 -20.65 -17.33
C VAL A 354 -13.85 -20.35 -18.73
N LYS A 355 -15.13 -20.63 -19.01
CA LYS A 355 -15.74 -20.33 -20.30
C LYS A 355 -15.80 -18.81 -20.49
N LEU A 356 -15.20 -18.32 -21.57
CA LEU A 356 -15.29 -16.91 -21.94
C LEU A 356 -16.72 -16.55 -22.37
N PRO A 357 -17.24 -15.36 -22.00
CA PRO A 357 -18.59 -14.95 -22.34
C PRO A 357 -18.76 -14.76 -23.85
N GLY A 358 -19.94 -15.10 -24.39
CA GLY A 358 -20.24 -14.96 -25.82
C GLY A 358 -20.06 -13.53 -26.34
N LYS A 359 -20.47 -12.55 -25.52
CA LYS A 359 -20.29 -11.11 -25.78
C LYS A 359 -18.83 -10.71 -26.02
N LEU A 360 -17.86 -11.46 -25.48
CA LEU A 360 -16.44 -11.17 -25.68
C LEU A 360 -16.04 -11.36 -27.14
N PHE A 361 -16.54 -12.42 -27.76
CA PHE A 361 -16.28 -12.70 -29.18
C PHE A 361 -16.99 -11.69 -30.09
N GLU A 362 -18.18 -11.25 -29.71
CA GLU A 362 -18.90 -10.17 -30.40
C GLU A 362 -18.11 -8.86 -30.32
N ALA A 363 -17.61 -8.49 -29.14
CA ALA A 363 -16.80 -7.30 -28.93
C ALA A 363 -15.51 -7.34 -29.76
N LEU A 364 -14.79 -8.47 -29.77
CA LEU A 364 -13.57 -8.63 -30.58
C LEU A 364 -13.82 -8.56 -32.10
N SER A 365 -15.05 -8.79 -32.54
CA SER A 365 -15.42 -8.73 -33.96
C SER A 365 -15.78 -7.31 -34.42
N ARG A 366 -15.96 -6.35 -33.48
CA ARG A 366 -16.29 -4.96 -33.82
C ARG A 366 -15.04 -4.23 -34.32
N PRO A 367 -15.15 -3.42 -35.39
CA PRO A 367 -14.03 -2.60 -35.84
C PRO A 367 -13.68 -1.57 -34.76
N ARG A 368 -12.39 -1.41 -34.49
CA ARG A 368 -11.90 -0.39 -33.55
C ARG A 368 -12.10 0.98 -34.20
N VAL A 369 -13.01 1.79 -33.66
CA VAL A 369 -13.21 3.17 -34.12
C VAL A 369 -12.00 3.98 -33.64
N ILE A 370 -11.06 4.25 -34.54
CA ILE A 370 -9.92 5.13 -34.24
C ILE A 370 -10.46 6.56 -34.33
N ALA A 371 -10.73 7.17 -33.18
CA ALA A 371 -11.12 8.58 -33.07
C ALA A 371 -9.90 9.51 -33.13
#